data_AF-A0A8D8CWR0-F1
#
_entry.id   AF-A0A8D8CWR0-F1
#
_cell.length_a   1.000
_cell.length_b   1.000
_cell.length_c   1.000
_cell.angle_alpha   90.00
_cell.angle_beta   90.00
_cell.angle_gamma   90.00
#
_symmetry.space_group_name_H-M   'P 1'
#
loop_
_entity.id
_entity.type
_entity.pdbx_description
1 polymer ?
#
loop_
_entity_poly.entity_id
_entity_poly.type
_entity_poly.pdbx_seq_one_letter_code
_entity_poly.pdbx_strand_id
1 'polypeptide(L)'
;MLKQENLAANFCGLLAVSGCKEVAIEWRILGKEQDGSLLTSWVSFNAKNRAEQRSNIGIYTPLLKTLQTVFRFPTKENVIQASVNLTKTLLLFTTKELRQEESGRKTDIYRTFLVEIKEGVEVEPFLLMEVDRN
;
A
#
# COMPACT_ATOMS: atom_id res chain seq x y z
N MET A 1 -2.19 29.67 -4.56
CA MET A 1 -1.03 28.90 -5.06
C MET A 1 -0.65 27.92 -3.96
N LEU A 2 -1.08 26.65 -4.05
CA LEU A 2 -0.74 25.65 -3.04
C LEU A 2 0.79 25.53 -3.05
N LYS A 3 1.45 25.90 -1.94
CA LYS A 3 2.85 25.51 -1.73
C LYS A 3 2.93 24.02 -2.00
N GLN A 4 3.92 23.58 -2.76
CA GLN A 4 4.11 22.18 -3.12
C GLN A 4 4.31 21.39 -1.81
N GLU A 5 3.22 20.87 -1.24
CA GLU A 5 3.23 20.20 0.05
C GLU A 5 3.95 18.86 -0.13
N ASN A 6 4.95 18.61 0.71
CA ASN A 6 5.64 17.33 0.73
C ASN A 6 4.72 16.30 1.40
N LEU A 7 3.93 15.59 0.58
CA LEU A 7 2.98 14.58 1.05
C LEU A 7 3.65 13.50 1.90
N ALA A 8 4.87 13.06 1.53
CA ALA A 8 5.59 12.05 2.31
C ALA A 8 5.91 12.54 3.74
N ALA A 9 6.35 13.81 3.88
CA ALA A 9 6.60 14.40 5.19
C ALA A 9 5.30 14.50 6.02
N ASN A 10 4.20 14.92 5.39
CA ASN A 10 2.88 14.96 6.03
C ASN A 10 2.46 13.57 6.52
N PHE A 11 2.59 12.55 5.68
CA PHE A 11 2.21 11.18 6.02
C PHE A 11 3.05 10.60 7.15
N CYS A 12 4.37 10.84 7.17
CA CYS A 12 5.22 10.47 8.30
C CYS A 12 4.74 11.13 9.61
N GLY A 13 4.35 12.41 9.57
CA GLY A 13 3.77 13.11 10.72
C GLY A 13 2.47 12.46 11.21
N LEU A 14 1.57 12.10 10.29
CA LEU A 14 0.31 11.44 10.62
C LEU A 14 0.52 10.05 11.23
N LEU A 15 1.44 9.25 10.67
CA LEU A 15 1.77 7.94 11.22
C LEU A 15 2.33 8.05 12.65
N ALA A 16 3.21 9.03 12.90
CA ALA A 16 3.76 9.26 14.23
C ALA A 16 2.68 9.63 15.25
N VAL A 17 1.71 10.49 14.87
CA VAL A 17 0.56 10.85 15.72
C VAL A 17 -0.33 9.64 16.02
N SER A 18 -0.47 8.69 15.08
CA SER A 18 -1.17 7.42 15.31
C SER A 18 -0.38 6.39 16.13
N GLY A 19 0.80 6.74 16.64
CA GLY A 19 1.62 5.85 17.48
C GLY A 19 2.50 4.87 16.69
N CYS A 20 2.64 5.03 15.37
CA CYS A 20 3.56 4.21 14.58
C CYS A 20 5.00 4.53 14.96
N LYS A 21 5.76 3.50 15.38
CA LYS A 21 7.17 3.61 15.74
C LYS A 21 8.12 3.15 14.62
N GLU A 22 7.57 2.61 13.53
CA GLU A 22 8.35 2.13 12.41
C GLU A 22 8.78 3.30 11.52
N VAL A 23 9.96 3.17 10.90
CA VAL A 23 10.41 4.11 9.87
C VAL A 23 9.60 3.84 8.61
N ALA A 24 9.09 4.88 7.96
CA ALA A 24 8.33 4.78 6.71
C ALA A 24 9.06 5.47 5.54
N ILE A 25 9.29 4.73 4.46
CA ILE A 25 10.00 5.18 3.26
C ILE A 25 9.29 4.71 1.98
N GLU A 26 9.81 5.10 0.81
CA GLU A 26 9.35 4.62 -0.50
C GLU A 26 7.84 4.83 -0.71
N TRP A 27 7.36 6.02 -0.37
CA TRP A 27 5.96 6.40 -0.53
C TRP A 27 5.51 6.40 -1.99
N ARG A 28 4.33 5.85 -2.26
CA ARG A 28 3.67 5.87 -3.59
C ARG A 28 2.19 6.15 -3.44
N ILE A 29 1.63 6.91 -4.38
CA ILE A 29 0.17 7.01 -4.54
C ILE A 29 -0.28 5.87 -5.44
N LEU A 30 -1.24 5.09 -4.98
CA LEU A 30 -1.76 3.90 -5.66
C LEU A 30 -3.10 4.14 -6.37
N GLY A 31 -3.85 5.15 -5.95
CA GLY A 31 -5.18 5.44 -6.46
C GLY A 31 -5.80 6.66 -5.79
N LYS A 32 -6.86 7.19 -6.39
CA LYS A 32 -7.68 8.27 -5.84
C LYS A 32 -9.14 7.88 -5.94
N GLU A 33 -9.84 7.98 -4.82
CA GLU A 33 -11.28 7.71 -4.75
C GLU A 33 -12.11 8.94 -5.12
N GLN A 34 -13.40 8.71 -5.40
CA GLN A 34 -14.33 9.77 -5.77
C GLN A 34 -14.51 10.83 -4.68
N ASP A 35 -14.42 10.44 -3.41
CA ASP A 35 -14.48 11.35 -2.25
C ASP A 35 -13.18 12.17 -2.05
N GLY A 36 -12.18 11.97 -2.92
CA GLY A 36 -10.90 12.64 -2.86
C GLY A 36 -9.87 11.97 -1.94
N SER A 37 -10.23 10.86 -1.27
CA SER A 37 -9.27 10.05 -0.52
C SER A 37 -8.20 9.48 -1.45
N LEU A 38 -6.98 9.36 -0.95
CA LEU A 38 -5.86 8.76 -1.67
C LEU A 38 -5.50 7.41 -1.07
N LEU A 39 -5.34 6.41 -1.94
CA LEU A 39 -4.67 5.17 -1.56
C LEU A 39 -3.18 5.40 -1.71
N THR A 40 -2.44 5.05 -0.67
CA THR A 40 -0.99 5.23 -0.61
C THR A 40 -0.33 3.95 -0.09
N SER A 41 0.88 3.67 -0.57
CA SER A 41 1.73 2.63 -0.03
C SER A 41 3.06 3.18 0.44
N TRP A 42 3.64 2.53 1.43
CA TRP A 42 4.99 2.79 1.90
C TRP A 42 5.63 1.49 2.39
N VAL A 43 6.95 1.47 2.40
CA VAL A 43 7.73 0.43 3.06
C VAL A 43 7.99 0.86 4.49
N SER A 44 7.75 -0.04 5.46
CA SER A 44 8.11 0.19 6.85
C SER A 44 9.09 -0.85 7.38
N PHE A 45 9.88 -0.45 8.38
CA PHE A 45 10.81 -1.32 9.09
C PHE A 45 11.10 -0.79 10.50
N ASN A 46 11.57 -1.69 11.38
CA ASN A 46 12.05 -1.30 12.70
C ASN A 46 13.43 -0.63 12.58
N ALA A 47 13.62 0.56 13.17
CA ALA A 47 14.90 1.27 13.12
C ALA A 47 16.09 0.44 13.66
N LYS A 48 15.83 -0.52 14.57
CA LYS A 48 16.84 -1.44 15.12
C LYS A 48 17.11 -2.66 14.24
N ASN A 49 16.20 -3.01 13.33
CA ASN A 49 16.33 -4.13 12.41
C ASN A 49 15.77 -3.76 11.02
N ARG A 50 16.67 -3.27 10.16
CA ARG A 50 16.33 -2.82 8.79
C ARG A 50 16.12 -3.98 7.80
N ALA A 51 16.51 -5.20 8.17
CA ALA A 51 16.38 -6.36 7.28
C ALA A 51 14.91 -6.77 7.10
N GLU A 52 14.11 -6.64 8.16
CA GLU A 52 12.67 -6.92 8.12
C GLU A 52 11.91 -5.70 7.61
N GLN A 53 11.71 -5.66 6.29
CA GLN A 53 10.91 -4.66 5.61
C GLN A 53 9.57 -5.25 5.16
N ARG A 54 8.52 -4.45 5.27
CA ARG A 54 7.20 -4.79 4.78
C ARG A 54 6.55 -3.64 4.05
N SER A 55 5.71 -3.96 3.06
CA SER A 55 4.86 -2.98 2.42
C SER A 55 3.58 -2.74 3.24
N ASN A 56 3.00 -1.56 3.11
CA ASN A 56 1.74 -1.19 3.75
C ASN A 56 0.85 -0.50 2.72
N ILE A 57 -0.46 -0.57 2.91
CA ILE A 57 -1.44 0.25 2.19
C ILE A 57 -2.23 1.04 3.23
N GLY A 58 -2.46 2.31 2.93
CA GLY A 58 -3.28 3.18 3.74
C GLY A 58 -4.18 4.09 2.92
N ILE A 59 -5.21 4.61 3.59
CA ILE A 59 -6.16 5.57 3.06
C ILE A 59 -5.85 6.92 3.71
N TYR A 60 -5.39 7.88 2.91
CA TYR A 60 -5.30 9.27 3.32
C TYR A 60 -6.60 9.99 2.99
N THR A 61 -7.22 10.60 3.99
CA THR A 61 -8.42 11.44 3.81
C THR A 61 -8.04 12.91 3.99
N PRO A 62 -7.89 13.70 2.89
CA PRO A 62 -7.36 15.06 2.98
C PRO A 62 -8.17 16.00 3.88
N LEU A 63 -9.51 15.90 3.82
CA LEU A 63 -10.41 16.75 4.59
C LEU A 63 -10.24 16.55 6.11
N LEU A 64 -10.06 15.30 6.53
CA LEU A 64 -9.87 14.92 7.93
C LEU A 64 -8.41 14.97 8.35
N LYS A 65 -7.48 15.10 7.40
CA LYS A 65 -6.03 14.99 7.60
C LYS A 65 -5.66 13.71 8.36
N THR A 66 -6.30 12.59 8.01
CA THR A 66 -6.04 11.28 8.62
C THR A 66 -5.38 10.35 7.61
N LEU A 67 -4.49 9.50 8.09
CA LEU A 67 -3.93 8.38 7.33
C LEU A 67 -4.18 7.10 8.12
N GLN A 68 -5.06 6.24 7.61
CA GLN A 68 -5.37 4.95 8.21
C GLN A 68 -4.62 3.85 7.47
N THR A 69 -3.86 3.02 8.19
CA THR A 69 -3.30 1.79 7.59
C THR A 69 -4.42 0.77 7.48
N VAL A 70 -4.67 0.26 6.27
CA VAL A 70 -5.75 -0.70 5.99
C VAL A 70 -5.26 -2.09 5.63
N PHE A 71 -3.99 -2.22 5.23
CA PHE A 71 -3.37 -3.52 4.99
C PHE A 71 -1.86 -3.47 5.24
N ARG A 72 -1.32 -4.53 5.84
CA ARG A 72 0.12 -4.72 6.07
C ARG A 72 0.52 -6.04 5.44
N PHE A 73 1.54 -6.00 4.59
CA PHE A 73 2.08 -7.20 3.99
C PHE A 73 3.03 -7.91 4.96
N PRO A 74 3.19 -9.24 4.87
CA PRO A 74 4.20 -9.95 5.63
C PRO A 74 5.62 -9.56 5.19
N THR A 75 5.79 -9.24 3.90
CA THR A 75 7.06 -8.92 3.24
C THR A 75 6.95 -7.63 2.43
N LYS A 76 8.10 -7.15 1.92
CA LYS A 76 8.12 -6.04 0.98
C LYS A 76 7.55 -6.49 -0.37
N GLU A 77 6.38 -5.95 -0.70
CA GLU A 77 5.69 -6.21 -1.96
C GLU A 77 5.70 -4.99 -2.89
N ASN A 78 5.73 -5.24 -4.19
CA ASN A 78 5.62 -4.21 -5.22
C ASN A 78 4.15 -3.98 -5.59
N VAL A 79 3.45 -3.24 -4.74
CA VAL A 79 2.07 -2.80 -5.00
C VAL A 79 2.08 -1.64 -5.99
N ILE A 80 1.24 -1.72 -7.01
CA ILE A 80 1.21 -0.76 -8.11
C ILE A 80 -0.13 -0.01 -8.24
N GLN A 81 -1.21 -0.58 -7.70
CA GLN A 81 -2.53 0.02 -7.74
C GLN A 81 -3.36 -0.49 -6.56
N ALA A 82 -4.24 0.37 -6.04
CA ALA A 82 -5.23 -0.01 -5.04
C ALA A 82 -6.46 0.88 -5.13
N SER A 83 -7.60 0.34 -4.71
CA SER A 83 -8.87 1.05 -4.57
C SER A 83 -9.71 0.42 -3.46
N VAL A 84 -10.67 1.17 -2.93
CA VAL A 84 -11.62 0.68 -1.94
C VAL A 84 -13.05 0.86 -2.41
N ASN A 85 -13.97 0.06 -1.87
CA ASN A 85 -15.39 0.30 -2.09
C ASN A 85 -15.86 1.58 -1.37
N LEU A 86 -17.08 2.03 -1.69
CA LEU A 86 -17.66 3.27 -1.14
C LEU A 86 -17.66 3.32 0.40
N THR A 87 -17.88 2.18 1.07
CA THR A 87 -17.91 2.08 2.53
C THR A 87 -16.54 1.83 3.16
N LYS A 88 -15.46 1.74 2.36
CA LYS A 88 -14.08 1.48 2.81
C LYS A 88 -13.94 0.21 3.66
N THR A 89 -14.72 -0.81 3.35
CA THR A 89 -14.71 -2.12 4.02
C THR A 89 -14.03 -3.20 3.19
N LEU A 90 -13.84 -2.96 1.89
CA LEU A 90 -13.13 -3.85 0.98
C LEU A 90 -11.98 -3.09 0.32
N LEU A 91 -10.81 -3.72 0.29
CA LEU A 91 -9.62 -3.26 -0.42
C LEU A 91 -9.38 -4.16 -1.62
N LEU A 92 -9.25 -3.54 -2.79
CA LEU A 92 -8.71 -4.14 -3.99
C LEU A 92 -7.29 -3.63 -4.19
N PHE A 93 -6.31 -4.50 -4.39
CA PHE A 93 -4.95 -4.08 -4.71
C PHE A 93 -4.30 -5.00 -5.76
N THR A 94 -3.33 -4.46 -6.49
CA THR A 94 -2.57 -5.21 -7.50
C THR A 94 -1.07 -5.15 -7.19
N THR A 95 -0.44 -6.32 -7.17
CA THR A 95 1.02 -6.46 -7.09
C THR A 95 1.60 -6.76 -8.47
N LYS A 96 2.87 -6.40 -8.66
CA LYS A 96 3.65 -6.70 -9.86
C LYS A 96 4.95 -7.41 -9.48
N GLU A 97 5.13 -8.61 -9.98
CA GLU A 97 6.34 -9.41 -9.84
C GLU A 97 7.07 -9.51 -11.19
N LEU A 98 8.39 -9.32 -11.20
CA LEU A 98 9.21 -9.64 -12.37
C LEU A 98 9.72 -11.07 -12.21
N ARG A 99 9.14 -12.01 -12.94
CA ARG A 99 9.60 -13.40 -12.96
C ARG A 99 10.66 -13.56 -14.04
N GLN A 100 11.78 -14.19 -13.67
CA GLN A 100 12.80 -14.62 -14.61
C GLN A 100 12.69 -16.13 -14.78
N GLU A 101 12.38 -16.57 -16.00
CA GLU A 101 12.37 -17.99 -16.36
C GLU A 101 13.80 -18.52 -16.49
N GLU A 102 13.98 -19.84 -16.40
CA GLU A 102 15.28 -20.52 -16.64
C GLU A 102 15.86 -20.22 -18.03
N SER A 103 14.98 -19.93 -19.00
CA SER A 103 15.33 -19.49 -20.36
C SER A 103 16.00 -18.11 -20.40
N GLY A 104 16.05 -17.38 -19.27
CA GLY A 104 16.50 -15.99 -19.18
C GLY A 104 15.43 -14.97 -19.56
N ARG A 105 14.25 -15.42 -20.01
CA ARG A 105 13.10 -14.57 -20.34
C ARG A 105 12.54 -13.90 -19.08
N LYS A 106 12.23 -12.61 -19.21
CA LYS A 106 11.61 -11.80 -18.15
C LYS A 106 10.14 -11.61 -18.47
N THR A 107 9.28 -11.94 -17.52
CA THR A 107 7.83 -11.79 -17.65
C THR A 107 7.30 -11.02 -16.44
N ASP A 108 6.48 -10.01 -16.70
CA ASP A 108 5.79 -9.28 -15.64
C ASP A 108 4.50 -10.01 -15.28
N ILE A 109 4.34 -10.36 -14.00
CA ILE A 109 3.15 -11.01 -13.47
C ILE A 109 2.39 -10.03 -12.60
N TYR A 110 1.12 -9.84 -12.92
CA TYR A 110 0.22 -8.96 -12.21
C TYR A 110 -0.82 -9.78 -11.47
N ARG A 111 -0.93 -9.58 -10.16
CA ARG A 111 -1.93 -10.26 -9.33
C ARG A 111 -2.82 -9.25 -8.64
N THR A 112 -4.12 -9.37 -8.85
CA THR A 112 -5.12 -8.53 -8.20
C THR A 112 -5.81 -9.31 -7.10
N PHE A 113 -5.87 -8.72 -5.91
CA PHE A 113 -6.43 -9.31 -4.71
C PHE A 113 -7.58 -8.47 -4.18
N LEU A 114 -8.55 -9.14 -3.55
CA LEU A 114 -9.61 -8.54 -2.76
C LEU A 114 -9.43 -8.95 -1.29
N VAL A 115 -9.46 -8.01 -0.38
CA VAL A 115 -9.35 -8.28 1.05
C VAL A 115 -10.34 -7.43 1.84
N GLU A 116 -10.89 -8.00 2.90
CA GLU A 116 -11.74 -7.27 3.84
C GLU A 116 -10.88 -6.43 4.78
N ILE A 117 -11.25 -5.17 4.97
CA ILE A 117 -10.57 -4.28 5.91
C ILE A 117 -11.16 -4.51 7.31
N LYS A 118 -10.37 -5.12 8.20
CA LYS A 118 -10.72 -5.33 9.61
C LYS A 118 -9.64 -4.77 10.53
N GLU A 119 -10.04 -3.99 11.53
CA GLU A 119 -9.10 -3.46 12.51
C GLU A 119 -8.58 -4.56 13.42
N GLY A 120 -7.25 -4.66 13.55
CA GLY A 120 -6.59 -5.59 14.46
C GLY A 120 -6.69 -7.06 14.07
N VAL A 121 -7.25 -7.38 12.90
CA VAL A 121 -7.40 -8.75 12.40
C VAL A 121 -6.68 -8.89 11.08
N GLU A 122 -5.78 -9.85 11.00
CA GLU A 122 -5.14 -10.24 9.74
C GLU A 122 -6.13 -11.06 8.92
N VAL A 123 -6.37 -10.62 7.68
CA VAL A 123 -7.29 -11.27 6.74
C VAL A 123 -6.50 -11.63 5.50
N GLU A 124 -6.55 -12.91 5.12
CA GLU A 124 -5.87 -13.40 3.92
C GLU A 124 -6.51 -12.79 2.66
N PRO A 125 -5.73 -12.17 1.76
CA PRO A 125 -6.26 -11.64 0.51
C PRO A 125 -6.75 -12.75 -0.44
N PHE A 126 -7.93 -12.57 -1.01
CA PHE A 126 -8.46 -13.45 -2.05
C PHE A 126 -7.89 -13.05 -3.43
N LEU A 127 -7.17 -13.96 -4.10
CA LEU A 127 -6.71 -13.73 -5.47
C LEU A 127 -7.90 -13.71 -6.43
N LEU A 128 -8.17 -12.55 -7.04
CA LEU A 128 -9.22 -12.39 -8.03
C LEU A 128 -8.76 -12.74 -9.45
N MET A 129 -7.54 -12.35 -9.79
CA MET A 129 -7.03 -12.42 -11.16
C MET A 129 -5.50 -12.42 -11.17
N GLU A 130 -4.93 -13.20 -12.09
CA GLU A 130 -3.52 -13.21 -12.44
C GLU A 130 -3.39 -13.02 -13.95
N VAL A 131 -2.49 -12.12 -14.36
CA VAL A 131 -2.22 -11.84 -15.78
C VAL A 131 -0.72 -11.79 -15.99
N ASP A 132 -0.24 -12.60 -16.93
CA ASP A 132 1.13 -12.58 -17.40
C ASP A 132 1.23 -11.69 -18.63
N ARG A 133 2.21 -10.78 -18.62
CA ARG A 133 2.49 -9.91 -19.78
C ARG A 133 3.95 -10.09 -20.19
N ASN A 134 4.13 -10.52 -21.44
CA ASN A 134 5.42 -10.62 -22.13
C ASN A 134 5.78 -9.30 -22.80
#